data_AF-A0A2J7RDK9-F1
#
_entry.id   AF-A0A2J7RDK9-F1
#
_cell.length_a   1.000
_cell.length_b   1.000
_cell.length_c   1.000
_cell.angle_alpha   90.00
_cell.angle_beta   90.00
_cell.angle_gamma   90.00
#
_symmetry.space_group_name_H-M   'P 1'
#
loop_
_entity.id
_entity.type
_entity.pdbx_description
1 polymer ?
#
loop_
_entity_poly.entity_id
_entity_poly.type
_entity_poly.pdbx_seq_one_letter_code
_entity_poly.pdbx_strand_id
1 'polypeptide(L)'
;MNVRCLGSLVYKTLYRNSSSFLSLHRMLLFILWTALMGPLATVQAKGSCYAYERNPYVLFSTYTPYEFVHENSDDRVDIPKCHPVQFWILSRHGTRYIKEDGIKEMWSLRSLRDEIISNLDKRPSEGRLCTQDVENLKKWTPQAVLTLPNDLTPQGYRDAYYLALRYKSRFPTLLNRSYRPDKFQVQFTDTQRTTLTAFAFIDGIFGSTVDIELPQPLSPDPVLKPSDYCTAWDEDVNHNPDSMKEANAFLYGPEMQSVLQSVSRRLGTNITNENLDNIYTTCRFEKAWHVDSVSPWCAAFTKDELKILEYKEDLESYYKRGFGNEMNKHVGCPLAKDLLDRFSKLENGETQPSGVFYFSHDTDIQLFFTSLGVGKDRINITHSNYATMARRNWRTSLLTPFASNFAAIFFKCDRGEPFRVQFRLQEKLLRLKGCPHNRWGLCDWSVIKKKYGYISDTCDLSFCFKEMTE
;
A
#
# COMPACT_ATOMS: atom_id res chain seq x y z
N MET A 1 -19.96 -42.87 -61.55
CA MET A 1 -19.36 -43.51 -62.74
C MET A 1 -18.12 -42.72 -63.12
N ASN A 2 -17.04 -43.44 -63.36
CA ASN A 2 -15.66 -42.96 -63.54
C ASN A 2 -15.40 -42.38 -64.95
N VAL A 3 -14.16 -41.84 -65.09
CA VAL A 3 -13.30 -41.69 -66.29
C VAL A 3 -13.20 -40.23 -66.80
N ARG A 4 -12.15 -39.45 -66.45
CA ARG A 4 -10.74 -39.39 -66.97
C ARG A 4 -10.62 -38.79 -68.40
N CYS A 5 -9.97 -37.61 -68.55
CA CYS A 5 -8.62 -37.40 -69.15
C CYS A 5 -8.62 -37.37 -70.71
N LEU A 6 -7.78 -36.68 -71.49
CA LEU A 6 -6.55 -35.89 -71.33
C LEU A 6 -6.21 -35.24 -72.70
N GLY A 7 -5.46 -34.12 -72.69
CA GLY A 7 -4.43 -33.78 -73.69
C GLY A 7 -4.82 -32.77 -74.79
N SER A 8 -3.92 -32.00 -75.42
CA SER A 8 -2.50 -31.65 -75.20
C SER A 8 -2.03 -30.87 -76.46
N LEU A 9 -1.34 -29.72 -76.27
CA LEU A 9 -0.22 -29.12 -77.07
C LEU A 9 -0.38 -28.94 -78.62
N VAL A 10 0.28 -28.03 -79.36
CA VAL A 10 1.18 -26.85 -79.26
C VAL A 10 1.48 -26.45 -80.71
N TYR A 11 1.67 -25.17 -81.04
CA TYR A 11 2.60 -24.62 -82.06
C TYR A 11 2.52 -23.08 -81.95
N LYS A 12 3.41 -22.36 -81.22
CA LYS A 12 4.74 -21.86 -81.65
C LYS A 12 4.74 -21.50 -83.15
N THR A 13 4.91 -20.28 -83.63
CA THR A 13 5.94 -19.28 -83.33
C THR A 13 5.62 -18.06 -84.20
N LEU A 14 5.69 -16.83 -83.69
CA LEU A 14 6.26 -15.71 -84.44
C LEU A 14 6.72 -14.64 -83.44
N TYR A 15 8.00 -14.35 -83.58
CA TYR A 15 8.89 -13.64 -82.67
C TYR A 15 8.82 -12.13 -82.95
N ARG A 16 9.36 -11.35 -82.01
CA ARG A 16 10.14 -10.12 -82.28
C ARG A 16 9.39 -8.77 -82.29
N ASN A 17 9.13 -8.23 -81.10
CA ASN A 17 9.45 -6.84 -80.69
C ASN A 17 8.77 -6.50 -79.35
N SER A 18 9.39 -6.85 -78.21
CA SER A 18 8.83 -6.47 -76.91
C SER A 18 9.85 -6.43 -75.76
N SER A 19 11.14 -6.20 -76.03
CA SER A 19 12.17 -6.16 -74.98
C SER A 19 12.59 -4.77 -74.51
N SER A 20 12.22 -3.69 -75.21
CA SER A 20 12.58 -2.31 -74.82
C SER A 20 11.47 -1.54 -74.08
N PHE A 21 10.19 -1.94 -74.23
CA PHE A 21 9.07 -1.27 -73.54
C PHE A 21 8.78 -1.82 -72.13
N LEU A 22 9.16 -3.06 -71.82
CA LEU A 22 8.95 -3.65 -70.48
C LEU A 22 9.93 -3.15 -69.42
N SER A 23 11.08 -2.58 -69.83
CA SER A 23 12.12 -2.11 -68.91
C SER A 23 11.78 -0.75 -68.30
N LEU A 24 11.28 0.21 -69.10
CA LEU A 24 10.86 1.52 -68.57
C LEU A 24 9.66 1.44 -67.64
N HIS A 25 8.68 0.58 -67.92
CA HIS A 25 7.49 0.43 -67.08
C HIS A 25 7.81 -0.19 -65.71
N ARG A 26 8.73 -1.15 -65.65
CA ARG A 26 9.21 -1.72 -64.38
C ARG A 26 10.04 -0.73 -63.58
N MET A 27 10.82 0.12 -64.24
CA MET A 27 11.64 1.14 -63.58
C MET A 27 10.79 2.30 -63.05
N LEU A 28 9.77 2.74 -63.79
CA LEU A 28 8.79 3.74 -63.33
C LEU A 28 7.92 3.23 -62.16
N LEU A 29 7.50 1.96 -62.17
CA LEU A 29 6.78 1.36 -61.06
C LEU A 29 7.65 1.20 -59.81
N PHE A 30 8.94 0.90 -59.96
CA PHE A 30 9.89 0.88 -58.83
C PHE A 30 10.14 2.28 -58.26
N ILE A 31 10.28 3.30 -59.10
CA ILE A 31 10.47 4.70 -58.66
C ILE A 31 9.20 5.23 -57.96
N LEU A 32 8.00 4.88 -58.46
CA LEU A 32 6.73 5.20 -57.80
C LEU A 32 6.55 4.44 -56.48
N TRP A 33 7.02 3.20 -56.37
CA TRP A 33 7.03 2.46 -55.10
C TRP A 33 8.02 3.05 -54.08
N THR A 34 9.19 3.52 -54.52
CA THR A 34 10.15 4.20 -53.63
C THR A 34 9.72 5.62 -53.25
N ALA A 35 8.92 6.29 -54.09
CA ALA A 35 8.41 7.64 -53.80
C ALA A 35 7.14 7.64 -52.92
N LEU A 36 6.37 6.54 -52.90
CA LEU A 36 5.28 6.31 -51.92
C LEU A 36 5.75 5.75 -50.59
N MET A 37 7.01 5.29 -50.52
CA MET A 37 7.76 5.09 -49.28
C MET A 37 8.61 6.33 -49.02
N GLY A 38 7.97 7.51 -48.96
CA GLY A 38 8.55 8.63 -48.23
C GLY A 38 8.98 8.14 -46.84
N PRO A 39 9.95 8.80 -46.17
CA PRO A 39 10.32 8.37 -44.83
C PRO A 39 9.01 8.33 -44.05
N LEU A 40 8.60 7.14 -43.60
CA LEU A 40 7.88 7.07 -42.35
C LEU A 40 8.85 7.77 -41.41
N ALA A 41 8.65 9.08 -41.24
CA ALA A 41 8.91 9.71 -39.97
C ALA A 41 8.35 8.68 -39.01
N THR A 42 9.24 8.02 -38.30
CA THR A 42 8.87 7.27 -37.14
C THR A 42 8.09 8.30 -36.34
N VAL A 43 6.76 8.24 -36.42
CA VAL A 43 5.91 8.75 -35.37
C VAL A 43 6.35 7.86 -34.24
N GLN A 44 7.38 8.33 -33.54
CA GLN A 44 7.77 7.84 -32.25
C GLN A 44 6.45 7.87 -31.53
N ALA A 45 5.86 6.69 -31.32
CA ALA A 45 4.58 6.57 -30.67
C ALA A 45 4.73 7.42 -29.41
N LYS A 46 4.07 8.59 -29.39
CA LYS A 46 4.14 9.47 -28.23
C LYS A 46 3.65 8.58 -27.11
N GLY A 47 4.57 8.18 -26.23
CA GLY A 47 4.29 7.24 -25.17
C GLY A 47 3.03 7.72 -24.45
N SER A 48 2.20 6.78 -24.02
CA SER A 48 0.99 7.09 -23.23
C SER A 48 1.34 8.12 -22.15
N CYS A 49 0.71 9.30 -22.23
CA CYS A 49 0.90 10.35 -21.22
C CYS A 49 0.42 9.86 -19.87
N TYR A 50 1.23 10.04 -18.83
CA TYR A 50 0.80 9.69 -17.49
C TYR A 50 -0.37 10.57 -17.03
N ALA A 51 -0.41 11.84 -17.45
CA ALA A 51 -1.51 12.77 -17.24
C ALA A 51 -2.89 12.25 -17.72
N TYR A 52 -2.92 11.27 -18.63
CA TYR A 52 -4.16 10.67 -19.14
C TYR A 52 -4.31 9.19 -18.76
N GLU A 53 -3.41 8.65 -17.93
CA GLU A 53 -3.50 7.27 -17.46
C GLU A 53 -4.73 7.13 -16.55
N ARG A 54 -5.72 6.37 -17.00
CA ARG A 54 -6.97 6.16 -16.27
C ARG A 54 -6.80 5.21 -15.09
N ASN A 55 -5.82 4.32 -15.16
CA ASN A 55 -5.57 3.28 -14.15
C ASN A 55 -4.12 3.33 -13.68
N PRO A 56 -3.68 4.42 -13.01
CA PRO A 56 -2.32 4.51 -12.53
C PRO A 56 -2.05 3.44 -11.47
N TYR A 57 -0.80 3.06 -11.33
CA TYR A 57 -0.40 2.23 -10.20
C TYR A 57 -0.38 3.10 -8.93
N VAL A 58 -1.08 2.65 -7.88
CA VAL A 58 -1.36 3.45 -6.67
C VAL A 58 -0.95 2.76 -5.37
N LEU A 59 -0.17 1.67 -5.46
CA LEU A 59 0.31 0.94 -4.30
C LEU A 59 1.74 1.41 -3.97
N PHE A 60 1.87 2.20 -2.91
CA PHE A 60 3.09 2.92 -2.52
C PHE A 60 3.61 2.50 -1.14
N SER A 61 3.70 1.18 -0.89
CA SER A 61 4.10 0.66 0.42
C SER A 61 3.22 1.26 1.54
N THR A 62 3.76 1.59 2.71
CA THR A 62 3.01 2.19 3.83
C THR A 62 2.43 3.57 3.51
N TYR A 63 2.77 4.21 2.39
CA TYR A 63 2.18 5.49 1.99
C TYR A 63 1.05 5.33 0.95
N THR A 64 0.58 4.10 0.75
CA THR A 64 -0.59 3.83 -0.07
C THR A 64 -1.82 4.56 0.49
N PRO A 65 -2.56 5.34 -0.33
CA PRO A 65 -3.79 5.97 0.10
C PRO A 65 -4.86 4.91 0.38
N TYR A 66 -5.57 5.07 1.50
CA TYR A 66 -6.56 4.08 1.96
C TYR A 66 -7.69 3.84 0.96
N GLU A 67 -8.13 4.91 0.29
CA GLU A 67 -9.20 4.93 -0.73
C GLU A 67 -9.02 3.84 -1.81
N PHE A 68 -7.78 3.45 -2.13
CA PHE A 68 -7.52 2.47 -3.18
C PHE A 68 -7.43 1.02 -2.70
N VAL A 69 -7.48 0.77 -1.39
CA VAL A 69 -7.22 -0.55 -0.80
C VAL A 69 -8.30 -1.05 0.14
N HIS A 70 -9.25 -0.21 0.54
CA HIS A 70 -10.39 -0.66 1.35
C HIS A 70 -11.37 -1.55 0.58
N GLU A 71 -12.38 -2.05 1.28
CA GLU A 71 -13.52 -2.74 0.68
C GLU A 71 -14.57 -1.72 0.21
N ASN A 72 -15.00 -1.81 -1.05
CA ASN A 72 -16.00 -0.92 -1.65
C ASN A 72 -17.43 -1.43 -1.42
N SER A 73 -17.75 -1.79 -0.18
CA SER A 73 -19.08 -2.17 0.27
C SER A 73 -19.26 -1.64 1.68
N ASP A 74 -20.48 -1.36 2.07
CA ASP A 74 -20.88 -1.08 3.45
C ASP A 74 -22.03 -2.01 3.88
N ASP A 75 -22.18 -3.12 3.15
CA ASP A 75 -23.26 -4.08 3.33
C ASP A 75 -23.32 -4.58 4.77
N ARG A 76 -24.52 -4.53 5.34
CA ARG A 76 -24.77 -5.00 6.69
C ARG A 76 -24.32 -6.45 6.84
N VAL A 77 -23.57 -6.72 7.91
CA VAL A 77 -23.19 -8.09 8.29
C VAL A 77 -24.33 -8.70 9.09
N ASP A 78 -25.16 -9.49 8.41
CA ASP A 78 -26.22 -10.29 9.03
C ASP A 78 -25.90 -11.77 8.91
N ILE A 79 -25.54 -12.39 10.04
CA ILE A 79 -25.16 -13.79 10.11
C ILE A 79 -26.27 -14.56 10.82
N PRO A 80 -26.95 -15.50 10.14
CA PRO A 80 -28.03 -16.25 10.76
C PRO A 80 -27.61 -16.94 12.05
N LYS A 81 -28.34 -16.69 13.14
CA LYS A 81 -28.14 -17.32 14.47
C LYS A 81 -26.79 -17.01 15.10
N CYS A 82 -26.16 -15.90 14.71
CA CYS A 82 -24.97 -15.37 15.36
C CYS A 82 -25.16 -13.86 15.52
N HIS A 83 -25.02 -13.35 16.75
CA HIS A 83 -25.11 -11.93 17.02
C HIS A 83 -23.75 -11.38 17.49
N PRO A 84 -23.34 -10.21 16.99
CA PRO A 84 -22.07 -9.61 17.39
C PRO A 84 -22.19 -9.04 18.81
N VAL A 85 -21.13 -9.22 19.62
CA VAL A 85 -21.08 -8.86 21.04
C VAL A 85 -20.06 -7.75 21.32
N GLN A 86 -18.90 -7.77 20.65
CA GLN A 86 -17.88 -6.74 20.74
C GLN A 86 -17.26 -6.47 19.37
N PHE A 87 -17.01 -5.19 19.10
CA PHE A 87 -16.25 -4.70 17.96
C PHE A 87 -14.90 -4.17 18.47
N TRP A 88 -13.82 -4.85 18.14
CA TRP A 88 -12.45 -4.45 18.47
C TRP A 88 -11.76 -3.99 17.19
N ILE A 89 -11.09 -2.83 17.20
CA ILE A 89 -10.35 -2.33 16.05
C ILE A 89 -9.02 -1.70 16.47
N LEU A 90 -7.98 -2.01 15.71
CA LEU A 90 -6.71 -1.32 15.69
C LEU A 90 -6.58 -0.60 14.35
N SER A 91 -6.47 0.73 14.40
CA SER A 91 -6.35 1.59 13.22
C SER A 91 -5.04 2.35 13.26
N ARG A 92 -4.38 2.49 12.11
CA ARG A 92 -3.32 3.48 11.91
C ARG A 92 -3.96 4.88 11.85
N HIS A 93 -3.17 5.90 12.14
CA HIS A 93 -3.52 7.26 11.72
C HIS A 93 -3.85 7.33 10.22
N GLY A 94 -4.71 8.29 9.86
CA GLY A 94 -5.01 8.60 8.46
C GLY A 94 -3.83 9.22 7.71
N THR A 95 -4.08 9.62 6.47
CA THR A 95 -3.09 10.31 5.63
C THR A 95 -2.51 11.56 6.33
N ARG A 96 -1.18 11.60 6.45
CA ARG A 96 -0.44 12.72 7.07
C ARG A 96 0.42 13.47 6.06
N TYR A 97 0.90 14.64 6.45
CA TYR A 97 1.98 15.33 5.75
C TYR A 97 3.31 14.59 5.93
N ILE A 98 4.28 14.91 5.07
CA ILE A 98 5.63 14.33 5.10
C ILE A 98 6.34 14.78 6.39
N LYS A 99 7.36 14.04 6.82
CA LYS A 99 8.28 14.49 7.88
C LYS A 99 9.02 15.77 7.46
N GLU A 100 9.60 16.47 8.44
CA GLU A 100 10.24 17.77 8.21
C GLU A 100 11.30 17.74 7.09
N ASP A 101 12.24 16.80 7.15
CA ASP A 101 13.28 16.67 6.11
C ASP A 101 12.65 16.44 4.73
N GLY A 102 11.68 15.53 4.64
CA GLY A 102 10.99 15.25 3.38
C GLY A 102 10.22 16.43 2.82
N ILE A 103 9.81 17.41 3.65
CA ILE A 103 9.30 18.68 3.18
C ILE A 103 10.45 19.50 2.59
N LYS A 104 11.60 19.64 3.25
CA LYS A 104 12.77 20.34 2.69
C LYS A 104 13.19 19.72 1.35
N GLU A 105 13.22 18.40 1.25
CA GLU A 105 13.50 17.66 0.02
C GLU A 105 12.44 17.88 -1.07
N MET A 106 11.16 17.92 -0.73
CA MET A 106 10.11 18.30 -1.69
C MET A 106 10.35 19.73 -2.23
N TRP A 107 10.74 20.67 -1.37
CA TRP A 107 11.01 22.05 -1.81
C TRP A 107 12.24 22.16 -2.72
N SER A 108 13.22 21.27 -2.58
CA SER A 108 14.41 21.23 -3.45
C SER A 108 14.10 20.74 -4.86
N LEU A 109 13.00 19.98 -5.04
CA LEU A 109 12.53 19.52 -6.34
C LEU A 109 12.17 20.66 -7.30
N ARG A 110 11.98 21.91 -6.83
CA ARG A 110 11.81 23.07 -7.71
C ARG A 110 13.03 23.28 -8.62
N SER A 111 14.23 23.17 -8.07
CA SER A 111 15.47 23.30 -8.84
C SER A 111 15.61 22.16 -9.85
N LEU A 112 15.31 20.92 -9.44
CA LEU A 112 15.34 19.77 -10.34
C LEU A 112 14.28 19.86 -11.43
N ARG A 113 13.07 20.34 -11.11
CA ARG A 113 12.01 20.64 -12.07
C ARG A 113 12.52 21.62 -13.12
N ASP A 114 13.07 22.75 -12.70
CA ASP A 114 13.53 23.82 -13.61
C ASP A 114 14.66 23.32 -14.52
N GLU A 115 15.55 22.48 -13.99
CA GLU A 115 16.59 21.81 -14.77
C GLU A 115 16.00 20.85 -15.82
N ILE A 116 15.04 19.99 -15.42
CA ILE A 116 14.34 19.08 -16.33
C ILE A 116 13.67 19.86 -17.46
N ILE A 117 12.91 20.91 -17.14
CA ILE A 117 12.23 21.74 -18.15
C ILE A 117 13.25 22.38 -19.10
N SER A 118 14.31 22.99 -18.58
CA SER A 118 15.39 23.60 -19.37
C SER A 118 16.06 22.60 -20.31
N ASN A 119 16.32 21.37 -19.84
CA ASN A 119 16.91 20.30 -20.64
C ASN A 119 15.97 19.82 -21.75
N LEU A 120 14.69 19.63 -21.44
CA LEU A 120 13.69 19.19 -22.42
C LEU A 120 13.40 20.26 -23.47
N ASP A 121 13.42 21.54 -23.11
CA ASP A 121 13.25 22.64 -24.07
C ASP A 121 14.46 22.74 -25.01
N LYS A 122 15.68 22.57 -24.49
CA LYS A 122 16.93 22.60 -25.30
C LYS A 122 17.13 21.35 -26.15
N ARG A 123 16.72 20.19 -25.64
CA ARG A 123 16.98 18.86 -26.23
C ARG A 123 15.70 18.01 -26.21
N PRO A 124 14.67 18.34 -27.01
CA PRO A 124 13.37 17.67 -26.95
C PRO A 124 13.42 16.16 -27.24
N SER A 125 14.45 15.70 -27.96
CA SER A 125 14.66 14.29 -28.31
C SER A 125 15.26 13.44 -27.19
N GLU A 126 15.79 14.05 -26.13
CA GLU A 126 16.49 13.32 -25.04
C GLU A 126 15.57 12.90 -23.90
N GLY A 127 14.42 13.54 -23.75
CA GLY A 127 13.37 13.14 -22.80
C GLY A 127 12.35 12.19 -23.37
N ARG A 128 11.56 11.56 -22.49
CA ARG A 128 10.44 10.69 -22.88
C ARG A 128 9.10 11.08 -22.26
N LEU A 129 9.06 12.13 -21.44
CA LEU A 129 7.81 12.71 -20.97
C LEU A 129 7.00 13.24 -22.15
N CYS A 130 5.68 13.05 -22.10
CA CYS A 130 4.81 13.62 -23.11
C CYS A 130 4.58 15.11 -22.85
N THR A 131 4.07 15.84 -23.86
CA THR A 131 3.82 17.30 -23.75
C THR A 131 2.96 17.66 -22.53
N GLN A 132 1.89 16.91 -22.24
CA GLN A 132 1.02 17.22 -21.10
C GLN A 132 1.72 17.00 -19.75
N ASP A 133 2.55 15.96 -19.63
CA ASP A 133 3.31 15.69 -18.40
C ASP A 133 4.30 16.82 -18.13
N VAL A 134 4.97 17.32 -19.17
CA VAL A 134 5.87 18.48 -19.09
C VAL A 134 5.11 19.75 -18.68
N GLU A 135 3.95 20.03 -19.27
CA GLU A 135 3.13 21.20 -18.91
C GLU A 135 2.59 21.12 -17.48
N ASN A 136 2.25 19.94 -17.00
CA ASN A 136 1.86 19.73 -15.60
C ASN A 136 3.05 19.97 -14.67
N LEU A 137 4.24 19.48 -15.04
CA LEU A 137 5.47 19.66 -14.27
C LEU A 137 5.85 21.14 -14.19
N LYS A 138 5.74 21.93 -15.28
CA LYS A 138 5.96 23.40 -15.27
C LYS A 138 5.09 24.14 -14.25
N LYS A 139 3.85 23.67 -14.07
CA LYS A 139 2.87 24.29 -13.15
C LYS A 139 3.00 23.81 -11.71
N TRP A 140 3.74 22.74 -11.48
CA TRP A 140 3.85 22.13 -10.16
C TRP A 140 4.50 23.08 -9.15
N THR A 141 3.94 23.14 -7.94
CA THR A 141 4.52 23.80 -6.77
C THR A 141 4.48 22.86 -5.57
N PRO A 142 5.40 22.97 -4.60
CA PRO A 142 5.35 22.18 -3.37
C PRO A 142 4.01 22.34 -2.64
N GLN A 143 3.40 21.23 -2.20
CA GLN A 143 2.07 21.20 -1.59
C GLN A 143 2.10 21.08 -0.05
N ALA A 144 3.27 21.16 0.59
CA ALA A 144 3.42 21.10 2.05
C ALA A 144 4.40 22.15 2.57
N VAL A 145 4.23 22.57 3.83
CA VAL A 145 5.03 23.60 4.51
C VAL A 145 5.59 23.10 5.83
N LEU A 146 6.70 23.68 6.28
CA LEU A 146 7.45 23.26 7.48
C LEU A 146 6.70 23.42 8.81
N THR A 147 5.52 24.05 8.82
CA THR A 147 4.67 24.17 10.02
C THR A 147 3.72 22.98 10.21
N LEU A 148 3.63 22.07 9.23
CA LEU A 148 2.72 20.93 9.26
C LEU A 148 3.39 19.52 9.27
N PRO A 149 4.69 19.35 9.61
CA PRO A 149 5.35 18.06 9.43
C PRO A 149 4.68 16.98 10.28
N ASN A 150 4.44 15.82 9.67
CA ASN A 150 3.77 14.67 10.28
C ASN A 150 2.31 14.87 10.72
N ASP A 151 1.73 16.07 10.59
CA ASP A 151 0.35 16.31 10.99
C ASP A 151 -0.64 15.58 10.08
N LEU A 152 -1.79 15.22 10.63
CA LEU A 152 -2.91 14.67 9.87
C LEU A 152 -3.38 15.69 8.82
N THR A 153 -3.57 15.22 7.60
CA THR A 153 -4.13 16.05 6.53
C THR A 153 -5.66 16.06 6.59
N PRO A 154 -6.34 16.98 5.89
CA PRO A 154 -7.78 16.91 5.70
C PRO A 154 -8.25 15.58 5.07
N GLN A 155 -7.45 14.99 4.17
CA GLN A 155 -7.74 13.66 3.63
C GLN A 155 -7.62 12.60 4.72
N GLY A 156 -6.62 12.69 5.61
CA GLY A 156 -6.45 11.76 6.72
C GLY A 156 -7.60 11.74 7.71
N TYR A 157 -8.20 12.90 7.97
CA TYR A 157 -9.42 12.99 8.76
C TYR A 157 -10.59 12.29 8.02
N ARG A 158 -10.76 12.54 6.72
CA ARG A 158 -11.77 11.85 5.90
C ARG A 158 -11.57 10.33 5.87
N ASP A 159 -10.34 9.86 5.77
CA ASP A 159 -10.02 8.43 5.74
C ASP A 159 -10.64 7.72 6.97
N ALA A 160 -10.42 8.26 8.16
CA ALA A 160 -10.91 7.70 9.42
C ALA A 160 -12.42 7.90 9.62
N TYR A 161 -12.95 9.06 9.23
CA TYR A 161 -14.38 9.37 9.32
C TYR A 161 -15.22 8.42 8.46
N TYR A 162 -14.84 8.22 7.19
CA TYR A 162 -15.59 7.33 6.30
C TYR A 162 -15.36 5.86 6.62
N LEU A 163 -14.18 5.49 7.13
CA LEU A 163 -13.95 4.16 7.70
C LEU A 163 -14.96 3.85 8.82
N ALA A 164 -15.14 4.78 9.76
CA ALA A 164 -16.09 4.65 10.84
C ALA A 164 -17.53 4.51 10.33
N LEU A 165 -17.97 5.39 9.41
CA LEU A 165 -19.33 5.31 8.84
C LEU A 165 -19.61 3.94 8.20
N ARG A 166 -18.66 3.40 7.45
CA ARG A 166 -18.80 2.10 6.81
C ARG A 166 -18.84 0.96 7.83
N TYR A 167 -18.06 1.00 8.91
CA TYR A 167 -18.18 0.02 9.99
C TYR A 167 -19.49 0.16 10.77
N LYS A 168 -19.98 1.39 11.00
CA LYS A 168 -21.28 1.65 11.60
C LYS A 168 -22.42 1.04 10.78
N SER A 169 -22.37 1.19 9.46
CA SER A 169 -23.33 0.59 8.52
C SER A 169 -23.29 -0.95 8.56
N ARG A 170 -22.08 -1.53 8.62
CA ARG A 170 -21.88 -2.98 8.69
C ARG A 170 -22.37 -3.61 10.00
N PHE A 171 -22.12 -2.96 11.14
CA PHE A 171 -22.39 -3.48 12.49
C PHE A 171 -23.31 -2.55 13.31
N PRO A 172 -24.52 -2.23 12.83
CA PRO A 172 -25.37 -1.22 13.45
C PRO A 172 -25.83 -1.63 14.85
N THR A 173 -25.95 -2.93 15.14
CA THR A 173 -26.32 -3.42 16.47
C THR A 173 -25.27 -3.13 17.55
N LEU A 174 -24.00 -2.97 17.16
CA LEU A 174 -22.91 -2.59 18.08
C LEU A 174 -22.65 -1.09 18.07
N LEU A 175 -22.65 -0.48 16.88
CA LEU A 175 -22.07 0.85 16.66
C LEU A 175 -23.11 1.96 16.45
N ASN A 176 -24.37 1.63 16.12
CA ASN A 176 -25.43 2.64 15.99
C ASN A 176 -26.08 2.92 17.36
N ARG A 177 -25.29 3.46 18.29
CA ARG A 177 -25.66 3.76 19.68
C ARG A 177 -25.03 5.08 20.09
N SER A 178 -25.51 5.72 21.16
CA SER A 178 -24.86 6.89 21.74
C SER A 178 -23.55 6.52 22.45
N TYR A 179 -22.56 7.41 22.40
CA TYR A 179 -21.29 7.21 23.10
C TYR A 179 -21.49 7.15 24.60
N ARG A 180 -20.79 6.21 25.23
CA ARG A 180 -20.69 6.05 26.68
C ARG A 180 -19.33 5.44 26.99
N PRO A 181 -18.53 6.01 27.92
CA PRO A 181 -17.18 5.51 28.20
C PRO A 181 -17.17 4.08 28.77
N ASP A 182 -18.24 3.63 29.43
CA ASP A 182 -18.38 2.24 29.90
C ASP A 182 -18.73 1.24 28.78
N LYS A 183 -19.18 1.73 27.60
CA LYS A 183 -19.58 0.90 26.46
C LYS A 183 -18.60 0.98 25.29
N PHE A 184 -17.86 2.08 25.19
CA PHE A 184 -16.94 2.35 24.09
C PHE A 184 -15.62 2.84 24.66
N GLN A 185 -14.61 1.97 24.61
CA GLN A 185 -13.26 2.32 25.00
C GLN A 185 -12.51 2.88 23.79
N VAL A 186 -11.83 4.00 23.98
CA VAL A 186 -11.01 4.67 22.97
C VAL A 186 -9.61 4.84 23.56
N GLN A 187 -8.56 4.55 22.80
CA GLN A 187 -7.20 4.90 23.18
C GLN A 187 -6.38 5.18 21.92
N PHE A 188 -5.45 6.11 22.03
CA PHE A 188 -4.60 6.55 20.94
C PHE A 188 -3.22 6.91 21.49
N THR A 189 -2.18 6.81 20.66
CA THR A 189 -0.84 7.25 21.05
C THR A 189 -0.75 8.77 21.11
N ASP A 190 0.20 9.30 21.89
CA ASP A 190 0.43 10.74 22.07
C ASP A 190 1.07 11.40 20.84
N THR A 191 0.33 11.46 19.73
CA THR A 191 0.71 12.23 18.55
C THR A 191 -0.51 12.92 17.95
N GLN A 192 -0.33 14.14 17.42
CA GLN A 192 -1.42 14.89 16.77
C GLN A 192 -2.21 14.04 15.77
N ARG A 193 -1.50 13.25 14.95
CA ARG A 193 -2.12 12.47 13.87
C ARG A 193 -2.98 11.32 14.36
N THR A 194 -2.59 10.65 15.43
CA THR A 194 -3.39 9.55 16.03
C THR A 194 -4.56 10.12 16.84
N THR A 195 -4.33 11.21 17.57
CA THR A 195 -5.39 11.95 18.27
C THR A 195 -6.49 12.40 17.30
N LEU A 196 -6.15 13.13 16.23
CA LEU A 196 -7.16 13.59 15.26
C LEU A 196 -7.80 12.45 14.46
N THR A 197 -7.09 11.35 14.24
CA THR A 197 -7.68 10.14 13.63
C THR A 197 -8.73 9.53 14.57
N ALA A 198 -8.45 9.47 15.88
CA ALA A 198 -9.41 9.01 16.87
C ALA A 198 -10.66 9.88 16.86
N PHE A 199 -10.51 11.21 16.94
CA PHE A 199 -11.64 12.14 16.84
C PHE A 199 -12.46 11.91 15.57
N ALA A 200 -11.83 11.87 14.39
CA ALA A 200 -12.51 11.63 13.12
C ALA A 200 -13.31 10.31 13.10
N PHE A 201 -12.75 9.24 13.66
CA PHE A 201 -13.43 7.96 13.74
C PHE A 201 -14.65 8.04 14.68
N ILE A 202 -14.51 8.66 15.85
CA ILE A 202 -15.60 8.86 16.81
C ILE A 202 -16.69 9.75 16.20
N ASP A 203 -16.32 10.80 15.47
CA ASP A 203 -17.25 11.63 14.69
C ASP A 203 -18.07 10.81 13.69
N GLY A 204 -17.42 9.86 13.00
CA GLY A 204 -18.10 8.97 12.06
C GLY A 204 -19.04 7.96 12.74
N ILE A 205 -18.69 7.44 13.93
CA ILE A 205 -19.55 6.50 14.65
C ILE A 205 -20.71 7.21 15.35
N PHE A 206 -20.45 8.28 16.10
CA PHE A 206 -21.40 8.86 17.04
C PHE A 206 -22.01 10.19 16.57
N GLY A 207 -21.52 10.75 15.46
CA GLY A 207 -21.76 12.15 15.12
C GLY A 207 -20.78 13.05 15.89
N SER A 208 -21.04 14.36 15.85
CA SER A 208 -20.16 15.40 16.42
C SER A 208 -19.62 15.06 17.82
N THR A 209 -18.29 15.06 17.98
CA THR A 209 -17.59 14.86 19.26
C THR A 209 -17.52 16.09 20.15
N VAL A 210 -18.22 17.18 19.82
CA VAL A 210 -18.14 18.45 20.58
C VAL A 210 -18.39 18.24 22.08
N ASP A 211 -19.23 17.26 22.44
CA ASP A 211 -19.55 16.91 23.84
C ASP A 211 -18.93 15.58 24.31
N ILE A 212 -17.99 14.99 23.55
CA ILE A 212 -17.33 13.73 23.89
C ILE A 212 -15.92 14.00 24.41
N GLU A 213 -15.71 13.73 25.69
CA GLU A 213 -14.38 13.72 26.29
C GLU A 213 -13.71 12.35 26.07
N LEU A 214 -12.64 12.34 25.27
CA LEU A 214 -11.79 11.18 25.06
C LEU A 214 -10.69 11.11 26.13
N PRO A 215 -10.20 9.92 26.50
CA PRO A 215 -9.15 9.79 27.50
C PRO A 215 -7.83 10.39 27.01
N GLN A 216 -6.98 10.79 27.95
CA GLN A 216 -5.62 11.23 27.65
C GLN A 216 -4.77 10.05 27.15
N PRO A 217 -3.88 10.29 26.16
CA PRO A 217 -2.97 9.25 25.67
C PRO A 217 -1.94 8.89 26.74
N LEU A 218 -1.46 7.64 26.71
CA LEU A 218 -0.35 7.20 27.55
C LEU A 218 0.98 7.49 26.86
N SER A 219 2.00 7.84 27.65
CA SER A 219 3.37 8.03 27.18
C SER A 219 4.36 7.72 28.32
N PRO A 220 5.20 6.67 28.20
CA PRO A 220 5.22 5.69 27.11
C PRO A 220 4.00 4.76 27.14
N ASP A 221 3.54 4.28 25.97
CA ASP A 221 2.41 3.36 25.85
C ASP A 221 2.91 1.94 25.50
N PRO A 222 2.94 0.99 26.46
CA PRO A 222 3.45 -0.36 26.21
C PRO A 222 2.50 -1.22 25.36
N VAL A 223 1.25 -0.79 25.13
CA VAL A 223 0.27 -1.55 24.35
C VAL A 223 0.17 -1.01 22.93
N LEU A 224 -0.06 0.30 22.77
CA LEU A 224 -0.23 0.91 21.45
C LEU A 224 1.07 1.32 20.79
N LYS A 225 2.14 1.55 21.55
CA LYS A 225 3.44 1.97 21.02
C LYS A 225 4.62 1.18 21.61
N PRO A 226 4.57 -0.17 21.64
CA PRO A 226 5.66 -0.98 22.18
C PRO A 226 6.98 -0.75 21.46
N SER A 227 6.99 -0.23 20.22
CA SER A 227 8.23 0.16 19.53
C SER A 227 9.04 1.22 20.28
N ASP A 228 8.37 2.18 20.92
CA ASP A 228 9.01 3.25 21.68
C ASP A 228 9.30 2.83 23.12
N TYR A 229 8.54 1.86 23.63
CA TYR A 229 8.75 1.30 24.96
C TYR A 229 9.97 0.37 25.01
N CYS A 230 10.29 -0.28 23.89
CA CYS A 230 11.26 -1.37 23.85
C CYS A 230 12.66 -0.95 23.38
N THR A 231 13.53 -0.57 24.32
CA THR A 231 14.88 -0.09 23.97
C THR A 231 15.76 -1.18 23.35
N ALA A 232 15.65 -2.43 23.80
CA ALA A 232 16.36 -3.55 23.18
C ALA A 232 15.98 -3.74 21.70
N TRP A 233 14.71 -3.59 21.35
CA TRP A 233 14.26 -3.65 19.95
C TRP A 233 14.76 -2.45 19.14
N ASP A 234 14.71 -1.27 19.73
CA ASP A 234 15.16 -0.06 19.05
C ASP A 234 16.64 -0.15 18.68
N GLU A 235 17.48 -0.65 19.59
CA GLU A 235 18.92 -0.85 19.39
C GLU A 235 19.21 -2.05 18.47
N ASP A 236 18.69 -3.23 18.80
CA ASP A 236 19.10 -4.48 18.18
C ASP A 236 18.40 -4.73 16.84
N VAL A 237 17.32 -3.99 16.53
CA VAL A 237 16.53 -4.15 15.29
C VAL A 237 16.34 -2.84 14.53
N ASN A 238 15.73 -1.80 15.13
CA ASN A 238 15.30 -0.60 14.39
C ASN A 238 16.50 0.24 13.91
N HIS A 239 17.48 0.46 14.79
CA HIS A 239 18.72 1.17 14.51
C HIS A 239 19.88 0.24 14.13
N ASN A 240 19.67 -1.08 14.12
CA ASN A 240 20.67 -2.03 13.66
C ASN A 240 20.83 -1.98 12.13
N PRO A 241 22.05 -1.66 11.60
CA PRO A 241 22.31 -1.64 10.17
C PRO A 241 22.03 -2.99 9.48
N ASP A 242 22.09 -4.10 10.21
CA ASP A 242 21.82 -5.43 9.67
C ASP A 242 20.38 -5.57 9.17
N SER A 243 19.43 -4.89 9.81
CA SER A 243 18.03 -4.84 9.38
C SER A 243 17.84 -4.12 8.04
N MET A 244 18.85 -3.40 7.56
CA MET A 244 18.86 -2.71 6.26
C MET A 244 19.65 -3.45 5.17
N LYS A 245 20.36 -4.55 5.49
CA LYS A 245 21.24 -5.25 4.54
C LYS A 245 20.54 -5.61 3.23
N GLU A 246 19.35 -6.18 3.31
CA GLU A 246 18.57 -6.61 2.15
C GLU A 246 18.01 -5.44 1.35
N ALA A 247 17.46 -4.42 2.03
CA ALA A 247 16.97 -3.21 1.36
C ALA A 247 18.12 -2.45 0.66
N ASN A 248 19.30 -2.35 1.29
CA ASN A 248 20.48 -1.70 0.73
C ASN A 248 21.05 -2.51 -0.45
N ALA A 249 21.17 -3.82 -0.32
CA ALA A 249 21.62 -4.67 -1.43
C ALA A 249 20.69 -4.54 -2.64
N PHE A 250 19.37 -4.43 -2.41
CA PHE A 250 18.40 -4.19 -3.47
C PHE A 250 18.49 -2.79 -4.08
N LEU A 251 18.71 -1.75 -3.26
CA LEU A 251 18.89 -0.36 -3.71
C LEU A 251 20.04 -0.22 -4.72
N TYR A 252 21.13 -0.96 -4.53
CA TYR A 252 22.27 -0.99 -5.44
C TYR A 252 22.23 -2.15 -6.44
N GLY A 253 21.15 -2.94 -6.45
CA GLY A 253 20.94 -4.09 -7.31
C GLY A 253 20.47 -3.74 -8.74
N PRO A 254 20.43 -4.73 -9.63
CA PRO A 254 20.15 -4.52 -11.06
C PRO A 254 18.77 -3.93 -11.34
N GLU A 255 17.75 -4.29 -10.56
CA GLU A 255 16.39 -3.74 -10.69
C GLU A 255 16.37 -2.23 -10.44
N MET A 256 16.97 -1.78 -9.33
CA MET A 256 17.02 -0.35 -8.98
C MET A 256 17.93 0.45 -9.89
N GLN A 257 19.06 -0.11 -10.34
CA GLN A 257 19.90 0.53 -11.35
C GLN A 257 19.16 0.72 -12.68
N SER A 258 18.32 -0.25 -13.06
CA SER A 258 17.46 -0.13 -14.24
C SER A 258 16.43 1.00 -14.07
N VAL A 259 15.78 1.09 -12.91
CA VAL A 259 14.86 2.19 -12.57
C VAL A 259 15.58 3.54 -12.71
N LEU A 260 16.75 3.70 -12.08
CA LEU A 260 17.51 4.95 -12.10
C LEU A 260 17.87 5.41 -13.51
N GLN A 261 18.37 4.50 -14.35
CA GLN A 261 18.70 4.79 -15.75
C GLN A 261 17.48 5.12 -16.61
N SER A 262 16.36 4.42 -16.37
CA SER A 262 15.11 4.61 -17.11
C SER A 262 14.46 5.95 -16.76
N VAL A 263 14.37 6.28 -15.47
CA VAL A 263 13.86 7.56 -14.96
C VAL A 263 14.75 8.72 -15.45
N SER A 264 16.08 8.56 -15.40
CA SER A 264 17.01 9.60 -15.91
C SER A 264 16.77 9.91 -17.39
N ARG A 265 16.69 8.88 -18.24
CA ARG A 265 16.32 9.06 -19.66
C ARG A 265 14.94 9.65 -19.86
N ARG A 266 13.98 9.29 -19.01
CA ARG A 266 12.61 9.81 -19.13
C ARG A 266 12.55 11.30 -18.84
N LEU A 267 13.26 11.74 -17.80
CA LEU A 267 13.32 13.13 -17.35
C LEU A 267 14.35 13.98 -18.12
N GLY A 268 15.23 13.38 -18.93
CA GLY A 268 16.23 14.12 -19.71
C GLY A 268 17.35 14.72 -18.85
N THR A 269 17.58 14.18 -17.65
CA THR A 269 18.70 14.56 -16.76
C THR A 269 19.18 13.35 -15.96
N ASN A 270 20.38 13.41 -15.41
CA ASN A 270 20.94 12.36 -14.56
C ASN A 270 20.30 12.40 -13.16
N ILE A 271 19.64 11.33 -12.77
CA ILE A 271 18.94 11.22 -11.48
C ILE A 271 19.82 10.42 -10.51
N THR A 272 20.02 10.95 -9.31
CA THR A 272 20.66 10.24 -8.19
C THR A 272 19.65 9.41 -7.41
N ASN A 273 20.10 8.47 -6.56
CA ASN A 273 19.21 7.73 -5.67
C ASN A 273 18.41 8.67 -4.74
N GLU A 274 19.02 9.76 -4.28
CA GLU A 274 18.35 10.77 -3.47
C GLU A 274 17.26 11.50 -4.26
N ASN A 275 17.56 11.93 -5.49
CA ASN A 275 16.53 12.53 -6.36
C ASN A 275 15.39 11.55 -6.63
N LEU A 276 15.71 10.28 -6.89
CA LEU A 276 14.72 9.23 -7.12
C LEU A 276 13.79 9.06 -5.92
N ASP A 277 14.33 9.02 -4.70
CA ASP A 277 13.55 8.93 -3.46
C ASP A 277 12.68 10.18 -3.24
N ASN A 278 13.21 11.38 -3.49
CA ASN A 278 12.47 12.63 -3.34
C ASN A 278 11.30 12.73 -4.33
N ILE A 279 11.54 12.36 -5.59
CA ILE A 279 10.51 12.29 -6.63
C ILE A 279 9.44 11.26 -6.26
N TYR A 280 9.86 10.06 -5.85
CA TYR A 280 8.95 8.98 -5.44
C TYR A 280 8.11 9.37 -4.22
N THR A 281 8.75 9.96 -3.21
CA THR A 281 8.11 10.47 -2.00
C THR A 281 7.09 11.56 -2.31
N THR A 282 7.46 12.55 -3.13
CA THR A 282 6.52 13.60 -3.55
C THR A 282 5.33 13.02 -4.32
N CYS A 283 5.57 12.11 -5.27
CA CYS A 283 4.52 11.44 -6.02
C CYS A 283 3.50 10.72 -5.11
N ARG A 284 3.99 9.86 -4.20
CA ARG A 284 3.10 9.04 -3.35
C ARG A 284 2.33 9.87 -2.32
N PHE A 285 2.95 10.90 -1.74
CA PHE A 285 2.28 11.76 -0.77
C PHE A 285 1.25 12.69 -1.41
N GLU A 286 1.56 13.32 -2.54
CA GLU A 286 0.56 14.13 -3.26
C GLU A 286 -0.63 13.28 -3.73
N LYS A 287 -0.39 12.02 -4.15
CA LYS A 287 -1.47 11.07 -4.46
C LYS A 287 -2.29 10.71 -3.23
N ALA A 288 -1.69 10.66 -2.04
CA ALA A 288 -2.41 10.44 -0.80
C ALA A 288 -3.21 11.68 -0.35
N TRP A 289 -2.68 12.89 -0.53
CA TRP A 289 -3.37 14.13 -0.17
C TRP A 289 -4.54 14.44 -1.10
N HIS A 290 -4.43 14.03 -2.36
CA HIS A 290 -5.42 14.30 -3.40
C HIS A 290 -5.75 13.02 -4.17
N VAL A 291 -6.68 12.23 -3.62
CA VAL A 291 -7.05 10.91 -4.19
C VAL A 291 -7.55 11.00 -5.63
N ASP A 292 -8.22 12.09 -6.02
CA ASP A 292 -8.78 12.27 -7.37
C ASP A 292 -7.78 12.85 -8.38
N SER A 293 -6.62 13.33 -7.93
CA SER A 293 -5.58 13.85 -8.81
C SER A 293 -4.36 12.95 -8.78
N VAL A 294 -3.40 13.22 -9.66
CA VAL A 294 -2.12 12.55 -9.63
C VAL A 294 -1.02 13.57 -9.71
N SER A 295 -0.01 13.40 -8.87
CA SER A 295 1.18 14.26 -8.87
C SER A 295 1.83 14.28 -10.26
N PRO A 296 2.23 15.45 -10.77
CA PRO A 296 3.08 15.54 -11.96
C PRO A 296 4.37 14.72 -11.81
N TRP A 297 4.90 14.59 -10.59
CA TRP A 297 6.10 13.80 -10.32
C TRP A 297 5.91 12.30 -10.51
N CYS A 298 4.67 11.79 -10.48
CA CYS A 298 4.43 10.38 -10.77
C CYS A 298 4.66 10.01 -12.24
N ALA A 299 4.64 10.99 -13.15
CA ALA A 299 4.99 10.77 -14.56
C ALA A 299 6.46 10.34 -14.77
N ALA A 300 7.30 10.52 -13.74
CA ALA A 300 8.66 10.03 -13.73
C ALA A 300 8.74 8.50 -13.75
N PHE A 301 7.67 7.75 -13.44
CA PHE A 301 7.70 6.30 -13.29
C PHE A 301 6.69 5.57 -14.16
N THR A 302 7.04 4.34 -14.55
CA THR A 302 6.10 3.34 -15.07
C THR A 302 5.54 2.48 -13.94
N LYS A 303 4.46 1.73 -14.23
CA LYS A 303 3.84 0.81 -13.26
C LYS A 303 4.81 -0.26 -12.74
N ASP A 304 5.70 -0.76 -13.59
CA ASP A 304 6.66 -1.80 -13.19
C ASP A 304 7.80 -1.24 -12.35
N GLU A 305 8.29 -0.03 -12.67
CA GLU A 305 9.27 0.68 -11.83
C GLU A 305 8.69 0.99 -10.45
N LEU A 306 7.42 1.37 -10.35
CA LEU A 306 6.75 1.58 -9.06
C LEU A 306 6.62 0.29 -8.23
N LYS A 307 6.47 -0.88 -8.85
CA LYS A 307 6.49 -2.18 -8.14
C LYS A 307 7.88 -2.50 -7.61
N ILE A 308 8.93 -2.13 -8.32
CA ILE A 308 10.33 -2.29 -7.87
C ILE A 308 10.57 -1.40 -6.64
N LEU A 309 10.15 -0.12 -6.70
CA LEU A 309 10.25 0.81 -5.58
C LEU A 309 9.44 0.34 -4.36
N GLU A 310 8.23 -0.18 -4.57
CA GLU A 310 7.44 -0.81 -3.50
C GLU A 310 8.19 -1.99 -2.85
N TYR A 311 8.81 -2.84 -3.65
CA TYR A 311 9.55 -4.01 -3.14
C TYR A 311 10.73 -3.62 -2.25
N LYS A 312 11.46 -2.56 -2.63
CA LYS A 312 12.55 -1.99 -1.81
C LYS A 312 12.05 -1.59 -0.41
N GLU A 313 10.89 -0.94 -0.33
CA GLU A 313 10.29 -0.53 0.95
C GLU A 313 9.75 -1.73 1.74
N ASP A 314 9.22 -2.76 1.05
CA ASP A 314 8.78 -4.00 1.70
C ASP A 314 9.94 -4.76 2.34
N LEU A 315 11.12 -4.77 1.70
CA LEU A 315 12.35 -5.35 2.28
C LEU A 315 12.72 -4.64 3.58
N GLU A 316 12.79 -3.31 3.58
CA GLU A 316 13.09 -2.55 4.81
C GLU A 316 12.08 -2.88 5.93
N SER A 317 10.79 -2.83 5.61
CA SER A 317 9.73 -3.14 6.58
C SER A 317 9.80 -4.58 7.09
N TYR A 318 10.08 -5.56 6.23
CA TYR A 318 10.12 -6.97 6.61
C TYR A 318 11.19 -7.26 7.64
N TYR A 319 12.38 -6.68 7.49
CA TYR A 319 13.50 -6.91 8.39
C TYR A 319 13.44 -6.04 9.65
N LYS A 320 12.94 -4.80 9.55
CA LYS A 320 12.78 -3.93 10.74
C LYS A 320 11.57 -4.26 11.60
N ARG A 321 10.44 -4.66 11.00
CA ARG A 321 9.12 -4.70 11.67
C ARG A 321 8.32 -5.97 11.38
N GLY A 322 8.80 -6.79 10.44
CA GLY A 322 8.14 -8.02 9.98
C GLY A 322 8.84 -9.30 10.41
N PHE A 323 8.71 -10.35 9.58
CA PHE A 323 9.22 -11.70 9.88
C PHE A 323 10.73 -11.87 9.62
N GLY A 324 11.45 -10.83 9.23
CA GLY A 324 12.90 -10.87 9.07
C GLY A 324 13.67 -10.87 10.40
N ASN A 325 13.01 -10.51 11.50
CA ASN A 325 13.57 -10.56 12.85
C ASN A 325 12.57 -11.17 13.83
N GLU A 326 12.98 -12.19 14.58
CA GLU A 326 12.10 -12.90 15.51
C GLU A 326 11.70 -12.05 16.73
N MET A 327 12.47 -11.02 17.10
CA MET A 327 12.12 -10.10 18.19
C MET A 327 10.82 -9.33 17.90
N ASN A 328 10.54 -9.03 16.62
CA ASN A 328 9.35 -8.29 16.21
C ASN A 328 8.04 -8.93 16.69
N LYS A 329 7.98 -10.27 16.71
CA LYS A 329 6.79 -11.01 17.18
C LYS A 329 6.57 -10.85 18.68
N HIS A 330 7.63 -10.63 19.45
CA HIS A 330 7.57 -10.47 20.90
C HIS A 330 7.20 -9.03 21.25
N VAL A 331 7.80 -8.04 20.59
CA VAL A 331 7.47 -6.62 20.79
C VAL A 331 6.01 -6.32 20.40
N GLY A 332 5.51 -6.94 19.33
CA GLY A 332 4.12 -6.75 18.87
C GLY A 332 3.04 -7.49 19.66
N CYS A 333 3.41 -8.33 20.64
CA CYS A 333 2.45 -9.18 21.34
C CYS A 333 1.40 -8.46 22.22
N PRO A 334 1.63 -7.26 22.80
CA PRO A 334 0.70 -6.64 23.75
C PRO A 334 -0.72 -6.44 23.21
N LEU A 335 -0.85 -5.96 21.96
CA LEU A 335 -2.15 -5.79 21.30
C LEU A 335 -2.83 -7.13 21.00
N ALA A 336 -2.06 -8.17 20.68
CA ALA A 336 -2.60 -9.52 20.49
C ALA A 336 -3.08 -10.11 21.82
N LYS A 337 -2.34 -9.89 22.91
CA LYS A 337 -2.76 -10.25 24.27
C LYS A 337 -4.05 -9.52 24.67
N ASP A 338 -4.15 -8.21 24.48
CA ASP A 338 -5.37 -7.44 24.79
C ASP A 338 -6.60 -8.00 24.07
N LEU A 339 -6.48 -8.26 22.76
CA LEU A 339 -7.56 -8.83 21.96
C LEU A 339 -8.01 -10.21 22.49
N LEU A 340 -7.07 -11.11 22.77
CA LEU A 340 -7.35 -12.46 23.23
C LEU A 340 -7.95 -12.48 24.64
N ASP A 341 -7.41 -11.65 25.54
CA ASP A 341 -7.88 -11.56 26.92
C ASP A 341 -9.31 -11.02 26.98
N ARG A 342 -9.64 -9.99 26.20
CA ARG A 342 -11.00 -9.44 26.13
C ARG A 342 -12.02 -10.46 25.63
N PHE A 343 -11.68 -11.21 24.59
CA PHE A 343 -12.57 -12.23 24.04
C PHE A 343 -12.72 -13.43 24.98
N SER A 344 -11.66 -13.78 25.73
CA SER A 344 -11.74 -14.80 26.78
C SER A 344 -12.65 -14.35 27.94
N LYS A 345 -12.57 -13.08 28.35
CA LYS A 345 -13.48 -12.49 29.35
C LYS A 345 -14.94 -12.54 28.89
N LEU A 346 -15.21 -12.22 27.62
CA LEU A 346 -16.56 -12.34 27.03
C LEU A 346 -17.09 -13.78 27.03
N GLU A 347 -16.24 -14.75 26.67
CA GLU A 347 -16.57 -16.18 26.75
C GLU A 347 -16.96 -16.60 28.18
N ASN A 348 -16.24 -16.08 29.18
CA ASN A 348 -16.49 -16.34 30.60
C ASN A 348 -17.71 -15.57 31.17
N GLY A 349 -18.41 -14.79 30.35
CA GLY A 349 -19.58 -14.02 30.77
C GLY A 349 -19.25 -12.74 31.53
N GLU A 350 -17.99 -12.30 31.52
CA GLU A 350 -17.61 -11.02 32.11
C GLU A 350 -18.11 -9.84 31.26
N THR A 351 -18.43 -8.73 31.93
CA THR A 351 -18.84 -7.51 31.23
C THR A 351 -17.63 -6.90 30.53
N GLN A 352 -17.78 -6.57 29.25
CA GLN A 352 -16.78 -5.87 28.44
C GLN A 352 -17.44 -4.75 27.61
N PRO A 353 -16.67 -3.73 27.16
CA PRO A 353 -17.17 -2.72 26.24
C PRO A 353 -17.72 -3.34 24.96
N SER A 354 -18.76 -2.74 24.37
CA SER A 354 -19.28 -3.15 23.06
C SER A 354 -18.36 -2.71 21.92
N GLY A 355 -17.61 -1.62 22.10
CA GLY A 355 -16.59 -1.17 21.15
C GLY A 355 -15.26 -0.89 21.85
N VAL A 356 -14.16 -1.31 21.23
CA VAL A 356 -12.78 -1.05 21.67
C VAL A 356 -12.01 -0.52 20.46
N PHE A 357 -11.61 0.75 20.52
CA PHE A 357 -11.04 1.48 19.39
C PHE A 357 -9.64 1.97 19.72
N TYR A 358 -8.65 1.44 19.01
CA TYR A 358 -7.24 1.77 19.19
C TYR A 358 -6.66 2.47 17.97
N PHE A 359 -5.90 3.54 18.20
CA PHE A 359 -5.25 4.32 17.13
C PHE A 359 -3.73 4.41 17.34
N SER A 360 -2.97 3.88 16.39
CA SER A 360 -1.50 3.76 16.47
C SER A 360 -0.81 4.05 15.12
N HIS A 361 0.41 3.56 14.94
CA HIS A 361 1.29 3.75 13.80
C HIS A 361 1.44 2.47 12.98
N ASP A 362 1.93 2.61 11.75
CA ASP A 362 2.30 1.48 10.89
C ASP A 362 3.28 0.53 11.57
N THR A 363 4.26 1.05 12.29
CA THR A 363 5.25 0.24 13.02
C THR A 363 4.60 -0.77 13.94
N ASP A 364 3.83 -0.29 14.92
CA ASP A 364 3.24 -1.16 15.94
C ASP A 364 2.19 -2.11 15.35
N ILE A 365 1.50 -1.69 14.29
CA ILE A 365 0.58 -2.57 13.54
C ILE A 365 1.34 -3.69 12.81
N GLN A 366 2.49 -3.39 12.19
CA GLN A 366 3.33 -4.43 11.55
C GLN A 366 3.90 -5.41 12.57
N LEU A 367 4.33 -4.93 13.74
CA LEU A 367 4.77 -5.78 14.85
C LEU A 367 3.63 -6.68 15.34
N PHE A 368 2.44 -6.12 15.56
CA PHE A 368 1.22 -6.87 15.92
C PHE A 368 0.85 -7.93 14.87
N PHE A 369 0.94 -7.60 13.57
CA PHE A 369 0.73 -8.58 12.50
C PHE A 369 1.77 -9.70 12.53
N THR A 370 3.01 -9.39 12.87
CA THR A 370 4.06 -10.38 13.04
C THR A 370 3.73 -11.37 14.17
N SER A 371 3.22 -10.87 15.32
CA SER A 371 2.74 -11.72 16.42
C SER A 371 1.58 -12.65 16.03
N LEU A 372 0.68 -12.19 15.16
CA LEU A 372 -0.44 -13.00 14.66
C LEU A 372 -0.11 -13.85 13.42
N GLY A 373 1.08 -13.69 12.84
CA GLY A 373 1.47 -14.35 11.59
C GLY A 373 0.75 -13.83 10.35
N VAL A 374 0.20 -12.62 10.40
CA VAL A 374 -0.47 -11.95 9.27
C VAL A 374 0.58 -11.45 8.29
N GLY A 375 0.41 -11.74 7.00
CA GLY A 375 1.38 -11.35 5.97
C GLY A 375 2.61 -12.24 5.89
N LYS A 376 2.69 -13.36 6.63
CA LYS A 376 3.84 -14.26 6.59
C LYS A 376 3.96 -14.96 5.24
N ASP A 377 5.12 -14.85 4.60
CA ASP A 377 5.47 -15.57 3.38
C ASP A 377 5.93 -17.01 3.67
N ARG A 378 5.90 -17.86 2.62
CA ARG A 378 6.46 -19.22 2.70
C ARG A 378 7.98 -19.23 2.66
N ILE A 379 8.57 -18.27 1.95
CA ILE A 379 10.00 -18.02 1.83
C ILE A 379 10.25 -16.58 2.21
N ASN A 380 11.40 -16.28 2.81
CA ASN A 380 11.75 -14.91 3.15
C ASN A 380 11.89 -14.06 1.87
N ILE A 381 11.39 -12.82 1.91
CA ILE A 381 11.70 -11.85 0.86
C ILE A 381 13.16 -11.42 1.00
N THR A 382 13.89 -11.35 -0.11
CA THR A 382 15.30 -10.95 -0.15
C THR A 382 15.52 -10.00 -1.33
N HIS A 383 16.66 -9.32 -1.36
CA HIS A 383 17.10 -8.50 -2.49
C HIS A 383 17.18 -9.30 -3.80
N SER A 384 17.41 -10.62 -3.73
CA SER A 384 17.68 -11.46 -4.90
C SER A 384 16.46 -12.19 -5.47
N ASN A 385 15.27 -12.06 -4.86
CA ASN A 385 14.08 -12.83 -5.25
C ASN A 385 12.87 -11.99 -5.67
N TYR A 386 13.05 -10.70 -6.03
CA TYR A 386 11.98 -9.82 -6.52
C TYR A 386 11.08 -10.49 -7.59
N ALA A 387 11.69 -11.12 -8.61
CA ALA A 387 10.97 -11.72 -9.72
C ALA A 387 10.02 -12.86 -9.29
N THR A 388 10.36 -13.62 -8.24
CA THR A 388 9.51 -14.71 -7.72
C THR A 388 8.57 -14.25 -6.60
N MET A 389 8.80 -13.06 -6.03
CA MET A 389 8.01 -12.47 -4.93
C MET A 389 6.97 -11.44 -5.41
N ALA A 390 6.54 -11.52 -6.68
CA ALA A 390 5.47 -10.68 -7.22
C ALA A 390 4.11 -10.85 -6.50
N ARG A 391 3.87 -12.01 -5.87
CA ARG A 391 2.65 -12.33 -5.08
C ARG A 391 2.96 -12.56 -3.60
N ARG A 392 4.01 -11.92 -3.07
CA ARG A 392 4.35 -11.96 -1.65
C ARG A 392 3.17 -11.56 -0.77
N ASN A 393 3.09 -12.18 0.40
CA ASN A 393 2.13 -11.84 1.44
C ASN A 393 2.58 -10.60 2.21
N TRP A 394 3.89 -10.42 2.42
CA TRP A 394 4.45 -9.21 3.01
C TRP A 394 4.51 -8.08 1.98
N ARG A 395 3.35 -7.44 1.81
CA ARG A 395 3.18 -6.31 0.91
C ARG A 395 2.53 -5.16 1.67
N THR A 396 3.35 -4.22 2.11
CA THR A 396 2.94 -3.18 3.07
C THR A 396 1.86 -2.24 2.53
N SER A 397 1.73 -2.08 1.21
CA SER A 397 0.63 -1.34 0.59
C SER A 397 -0.75 -1.93 0.86
N LEU A 398 -0.82 -3.25 1.10
CA LEU A 398 -2.06 -3.96 1.42
C LEU A 398 -2.16 -4.26 2.92
N LEU A 399 -1.02 -4.37 3.61
CA LEU A 399 -0.98 -4.64 5.05
C LEU A 399 -1.17 -3.36 5.88
N THR A 400 -0.37 -2.32 5.62
CA THR A 400 -0.32 -1.10 6.45
C THR A 400 -0.29 0.20 5.63
N PRO A 401 -1.26 0.42 4.71
CA PRO A 401 -1.50 1.73 4.07
C PRO A 401 -1.83 2.82 5.10
N PHE A 402 -2.01 4.07 4.67
CA PHE A 402 -2.65 5.07 5.52
C PHE A 402 -4.04 4.57 5.98
N ALA A 403 -4.48 4.96 7.18
CA ALA A 403 -5.72 4.50 7.81
C ALA A 403 -5.90 2.97 7.84
N SER A 404 -4.79 2.22 7.78
CA SER A 404 -4.80 0.77 7.88
C SER A 404 -5.60 0.31 9.08
N ASN A 405 -6.50 -0.65 8.91
CA ASN A 405 -7.34 -1.15 10.00
C ASN A 405 -7.37 -2.66 10.06
N PHE A 406 -7.26 -3.17 11.28
CA PHE A 406 -7.56 -4.55 11.63
C PHE A 406 -8.73 -4.55 12.60
N ALA A 407 -9.85 -5.15 12.20
CA ALA A 407 -11.01 -5.30 13.07
C ALA A 407 -11.24 -6.77 13.42
N ALA A 408 -11.60 -7.03 14.67
CA ALA A 408 -12.01 -8.33 15.17
C ALA A 408 -13.39 -8.20 15.81
N ILE A 409 -14.34 -9.00 15.34
CA ILE A 409 -15.72 -8.97 15.83
C ILE A 409 -16.00 -10.31 16.50
N PHE A 410 -16.33 -10.26 17.79
CA PHE A 410 -16.69 -11.44 18.58
C PHE A 410 -18.20 -11.67 18.47
N PHE A 411 -18.61 -12.89 18.15
CA PHE A 411 -20.00 -13.31 17.97
C PHE A 411 -20.35 -14.39 18.97
N LYS A 412 -21.59 -14.33 19.44
CA LYS A 412 -22.27 -15.44 20.13
C LYS A 412 -23.28 -16.07 19.19
N CYS A 413 -23.22 -17.39 19.06
CA CYS A 413 -24.02 -18.17 18.13
C CYS A 413 -24.90 -19.20 18.84
N ASP A 414 -26.10 -19.44 18.31
CA ASP A 414 -27.09 -20.33 18.94
C ASP A 414 -26.90 -21.81 18.57
N ARG A 415 -26.01 -22.12 17.61
CA ARG A 415 -25.78 -23.48 17.11
C ARG A 415 -24.30 -23.75 16.83
N GLY A 416 -23.85 -24.95 17.20
CA GLY A 416 -22.47 -25.41 17.00
C GLY A 416 -21.53 -24.80 18.04
N GLU A 417 -20.34 -24.36 17.60
CA GLU A 417 -19.44 -23.57 18.45
C GLU A 417 -20.19 -22.29 18.92
N PRO A 418 -20.34 -22.06 20.25
CA PRO A 418 -21.12 -20.96 20.79
C PRO A 418 -20.46 -19.58 20.57
N PHE A 419 -19.15 -19.55 20.38
CA PHE A 419 -18.37 -18.33 20.22
C PHE A 419 -17.55 -18.37 18.94
N ARG A 420 -17.66 -17.31 18.14
CA ARG A 420 -16.95 -17.20 16.85
C ARG A 420 -16.39 -15.81 16.67
N VAL A 421 -15.35 -15.70 15.85
CA VAL A 421 -14.70 -14.43 15.55
C VAL A 421 -14.65 -14.21 14.04
N GLN A 422 -14.91 -12.97 13.62
CA GLN A 422 -14.63 -12.51 12.26
C GLN A 422 -13.46 -11.53 12.32
N PHE A 423 -12.44 -11.74 11.49
CA PHE A 423 -11.35 -10.78 11.32
C PHE A 423 -11.50 -10.04 10.00
N ARG A 424 -11.12 -8.76 9.99
CA ARG A 424 -11.06 -7.92 8.80
C ARG A 424 -9.76 -7.14 8.75
N LEU A 425 -9.19 -7.01 7.55
CA LEU A 425 -8.02 -6.20 7.26
C LEU A 425 -8.35 -5.31 6.06
N GLN A 426 -8.23 -3.99 6.24
CA GLN A 426 -8.72 -2.99 5.28
C GLN A 426 -10.19 -3.21 4.91
N GLU A 427 -11.01 -3.43 5.94
CA GLU A 427 -12.42 -3.81 5.86
C GLU A 427 -12.71 -5.18 5.20
N LYS A 428 -11.76 -5.79 4.49
CA LYS A 428 -11.93 -7.10 3.81
C LYS A 428 -11.82 -8.24 4.80
N LEU A 429 -12.59 -9.31 4.60
CA LEU A 429 -12.50 -10.53 5.43
C LEU A 429 -11.07 -11.09 5.43
N LEU A 430 -10.46 -11.14 6.61
CA LEU A 430 -9.15 -11.75 6.84
C LEU A 430 -9.33 -13.18 7.33
N ARG A 431 -8.74 -14.13 6.61
CA ARG A 431 -8.76 -15.55 6.97
C ARG A 431 -7.45 -15.95 7.59
N LEU A 432 -7.44 -16.16 8.90
CA LEU A 432 -6.28 -16.72 9.59
C LEU A 432 -6.16 -18.21 9.31
N LYS A 433 -4.91 -18.70 9.15
CA LYS A 433 -4.63 -20.12 8.90
C LYS A 433 -5.27 -21.01 9.98
N GLY A 434 -6.04 -22.00 9.56
CA GLY A 434 -6.78 -22.94 10.43
C GLY A 434 -8.28 -22.65 10.54
N CYS A 435 -8.72 -21.43 10.19
CA CYS A 435 -10.14 -21.09 10.18
C CYS A 435 -10.88 -21.70 8.97
N PRO A 436 -12.15 -22.11 9.12
CA PRO A 436 -12.91 -22.73 8.04
C PRO A 436 -13.22 -21.75 6.91
N HIS A 437 -13.26 -22.27 5.68
CA HIS A 437 -13.70 -21.51 4.52
C HIS A 437 -15.23 -21.39 4.51
N ASN A 438 -15.74 -20.26 4.98
CA ASN A 438 -17.15 -19.90 4.86
C ASN A 438 -17.34 -18.48 4.32
N ARG A 439 -18.54 -18.20 3.80
CA ARG A 439 -18.90 -16.92 3.19
C ARG A 439 -18.87 -15.75 4.18
N TRP A 440 -19.06 -16.02 5.47
CA TRP A 440 -19.08 -15.02 6.53
C TRP A 440 -17.71 -14.78 7.15
N GLY A 441 -16.67 -15.53 6.76
CA GLY A 441 -15.34 -15.42 7.37
C GLY A 441 -15.31 -15.72 8.87
N LEU A 442 -16.30 -16.45 9.41
CA LEU A 442 -16.31 -16.81 10.83
C LEU A 442 -15.28 -17.90 11.14
N CYS A 443 -14.56 -17.74 12.24
CA CYS A 443 -13.68 -18.73 12.82
C CYS A 443 -14.19 -19.14 14.20
N ASP A 444 -14.16 -20.42 14.50
CA ASP A 444 -14.51 -20.92 15.83
C ASP A 444 -13.51 -20.39 16.86
N TRP A 445 -14.01 -19.88 17.99
CA TRP A 445 -13.16 -19.28 19.02
C TRP A 445 -12.18 -20.29 19.60
N SER A 446 -12.60 -21.55 19.75
CA SER A 446 -11.72 -22.67 20.13
C SER A 446 -10.49 -22.83 19.22
N VAL A 447 -10.62 -22.60 17.90
CA VAL A 447 -9.51 -22.64 16.94
C VAL A 447 -8.53 -21.49 17.17
N ILE A 448 -9.06 -20.29 17.45
CA ILE A 448 -8.24 -19.11 17.75
C ILE A 448 -7.48 -19.29 19.05
N LYS A 449 -8.14 -19.75 20.13
CA LYS A 449 -7.49 -20.06 21.40
C LYS A 449 -6.39 -21.11 21.26
N LYS A 450 -6.67 -22.21 20.54
CA LYS A 450 -5.66 -23.25 20.32
C LYS A 450 -4.41 -22.72 19.63
N LYS A 451 -4.57 -21.77 18.71
CA LYS A 451 -3.48 -21.25 17.89
C LYS A 451 -2.72 -20.09 18.53
N TYR A 452 -3.44 -19.19 19.18
CA TYR A 452 -2.91 -17.91 19.66
C TYR A 452 -3.03 -17.71 21.17
N GLY A 453 -3.77 -18.56 21.88
CA GLY A 453 -4.02 -18.42 23.32
C GLY A 453 -2.75 -18.39 24.17
N TYR A 454 -1.66 -19.03 23.71
CA TYR A 454 -0.36 -18.94 24.38
C TYR A 454 0.13 -17.50 24.53
N ILE A 455 -0.23 -16.57 23.63
CA ILE A 455 0.17 -15.16 23.69
C ILE A 455 -0.37 -14.51 24.97
N SER A 456 -1.57 -14.88 25.42
CA SER A 456 -2.13 -14.35 26.67
C SER A 456 -1.28 -14.69 27.89
N ASP A 457 -0.60 -15.86 27.87
CA ASP A 457 0.20 -16.36 28.98
C ASP A 457 1.67 -15.94 28.89
N THR A 458 2.21 -15.81 27.67
CA THR A 458 3.66 -15.62 27.44
C THR A 458 4.05 -14.24 26.96
N CYS A 459 3.10 -13.36 26.64
CA CYS A 459 3.42 -12.00 26.20
C CYS A 459 3.93 -11.18 27.38
N ASP A 460 5.22 -10.87 27.34
CA ASP A 460 5.93 -10.10 28.34
C ASP A 460 6.98 -9.22 27.65
N LEU A 461 7.09 -7.97 28.09
CA LEU A 461 8.04 -6.99 27.59
C LEU A 461 9.24 -6.81 28.54
N SER A 462 9.43 -7.66 29.55
CA SER A 462 10.59 -7.56 30.46
C SER A 462 11.94 -7.54 29.74
N PHE A 463 12.08 -8.28 28.64
CA PHE A 463 13.29 -8.31 27.81
C PHE A 463 13.61 -6.97 27.13
N CYS A 464 12.67 -6.03 27.10
CA CYS A 464 12.83 -4.76 26.42
C CYS A 464 13.85 -3.84 27.08
N PHE A 465 14.10 -4.02 28.38
CA PHE A 465 15.08 -3.26 29.11
C PHE A 465 16.28 -4.17 29.37
N LYS A 466 17.44 -3.82 28.82
CA LYS A 466 18.70 -4.48 29.21
C LYS A 466 18.86 -4.27 30.72
N GLU A 467 19.06 -5.36 31.47
CA GLU A 467 19.44 -5.23 32.88
C GLU A 467 20.68 -4.35 32.93
N MET A 468 20.61 -3.22 33.65
CA MET A 468 21.80 -2.46 33.97
C MET A 468 22.65 -3.36 34.87
N THR A 469 23.62 -4.05 34.28
CA THR A 469 24.66 -4.71 35.05
C THR A 469 25.43 -3.62 35.79
N GLU A 470 25.24 -3.54 37.11
CA GLU A 470 26.01 -2.69 38.03
C GLU A 470 27.51 -2.94 37.95
#